data_AF-A0A2S5GI63-F1
#
_entry.id   AF-A0A2S5GI63-F1
#
_cell.length_a   1.000
_cell.length_b   1.000
_cell.length_c   1.000
_cell.angle_alpha   90.00
_cell.angle_beta   90.00
_cell.angle_gamma   90.00
#
_symmetry.space_group_name_H-M   'P 1'
#
loop_
_entity.id
_entity.type
_entity.pdbx_description
1 polymer ?
#
loop_
_entity_poly.entity_id
_entity_poly.type
_entity_poly.pdbx_seq_one_letter_code
_entity_poly.pdbx_strand_id
1 'polypeptide(L)'
;MSSMSTHSGFPAAQQGQAMIEALLMLPLMAALVWSVTWIGGLQFSAQQLAHASRKAAMAGALGEPVTPRHSFAAAAQTRRVLGLADLAAPNLSRLQHEWFGAGLHLLAVYARSAPSGRDGPPAPFITRHTHVAAGTGHAHGDADARRRIANAPTAWRHVGQTSLAEARRMAPYVQRMDRAWGRAAIHTDWLSAWDDVVPPGRLGQQKERSR
;
A
#
# COMPACT_ATOMS: atom_id res chain seq x y z
N MET A 1 24.62 46.27 63.05
CA MET A 1 25.96 46.25 62.41
C MET A 1 26.59 44.91 62.77
N SER A 2 26.24 43.85 62.05
CA SER A 2 26.88 43.37 60.81
C SER A 2 28.25 42.76 61.09
N SER A 3 28.29 41.43 61.21
CA SER A 3 29.47 40.66 60.85
C SER A 3 29.03 39.50 59.96
N MET A 4 29.56 39.55 58.74
CA MET A 4 29.21 38.75 57.57
C MET A 4 29.72 37.32 57.74
N SER A 5 28.83 36.33 57.64
CA SER A 5 29.20 34.92 57.57
C SER A 5 29.54 34.55 56.12
N THR A 6 30.82 34.54 55.78
CA THR A 6 31.31 33.94 54.53
C THR A 6 31.52 32.43 54.73
N HIS A 7 30.53 31.63 54.32
CA HIS A 7 30.72 30.21 54.05
C HIS A 7 31.27 30.04 52.64
N SER A 8 32.58 29.86 52.52
CA SER A 8 33.24 29.43 51.30
C SER A 8 34.10 28.22 51.62
N GLY A 9 33.67 27.03 51.18
CA GLY A 9 34.42 25.82 51.43
C GLY A 9 33.84 24.55 50.85
N PHE A 10 33.55 24.47 49.54
CA PHE A 10 33.56 23.19 48.83
C PHE A 10 34.00 23.37 47.37
N PRO A 11 35.23 22.93 47.00
CA PRO A 11 35.46 22.54 45.61
C PRO A 11 36.37 21.31 45.38
N ALA A 12 36.89 20.64 46.42
CA ALA A 12 37.91 19.59 46.22
C ALA A 12 37.33 18.21 45.82
N ALA A 13 36.20 17.79 46.41
CA ALA A 13 35.55 16.52 46.05
C ALA A 13 34.92 16.56 44.64
N GLN A 14 34.62 17.76 44.14
CA GLN A 14 34.01 18.00 42.83
C GLN A 14 34.96 17.75 41.66
N GLN A 15 36.27 17.99 41.82
CA GLN A 15 37.25 17.81 40.75
C GLN A 15 37.55 16.34 40.43
N GLY A 16 37.61 15.48 41.45
CA GLY A 16 37.83 14.04 41.27
C GLY A 16 36.61 13.34 40.63
N GLN A 17 35.40 13.76 41.00
CA GLN A 17 34.17 13.23 40.43
C GLN A 17 33.99 13.62 38.96
N ALA A 18 34.29 14.88 38.60
CA ALA A 18 34.19 15.35 37.22
C ALA A 18 35.10 14.56 36.26
N MET A 19 36.29 14.15 36.71
CA MET A 19 37.21 13.37 35.89
C MET A 19 36.71 11.94 35.66
N ILE A 20 36.16 11.30 36.69
CA ILE A 20 35.55 9.96 36.59
C ILE A 20 34.31 10.00 35.68
N GLU A 21 33.47 11.02 35.85
CA GLU A 21 32.28 11.23 35.02
C GLU A 21 32.65 11.47 33.56
N ALA A 22 33.65 12.32 33.27
CA ALA A 22 34.14 12.53 31.92
C ALA A 22 34.72 11.25 31.29
N LEU A 23 35.43 10.44 32.08
CA LEU A 23 35.99 9.16 31.62
C LEU A 23 34.90 8.13 31.27
N LEU A 24 33.74 8.20 31.91
CA LEU A 24 32.58 7.34 31.61
C LEU A 24 31.72 7.89 30.46
N MET A 25 31.57 9.21 30.36
CA MET A 25 30.76 9.85 29.32
C MET A 25 31.40 9.73 27.94
N LEU A 26 32.72 9.80 27.83
CA LEU A 26 33.44 9.65 26.56
C LEU A 26 33.14 8.33 25.82
N PRO A 27 33.34 7.14 26.42
CA PRO A 27 33.03 5.88 25.76
C PRO A 27 31.52 5.70 25.53
N LEU A 28 30.67 6.20 26.42
CA LEU A 28 29.23 6.18 26.23
C LEU A 28 28.82 6.98 24.99
N MET A 29 29.34 8.19 24.83
CA MET A 29 29.10 9.02 23.64
C MET A 29 29.64 8.37 22.38
N ALA A 30 30.83 7.79 22.41
CA ALA A 30 31.39 7.06 21.27
C ALA A 30 30.48 5.88 20.86
N ALA A 31 29.99 5.11 21.83
CA ALA A 31 29.06 4.00 21.59
C ALA A 31 27.72 4.48 21.02
N LEU A 32 27.20 5.63 21.46
CA LEU A 32 25.97 6.22 20.93
C LEU A 32 26.16 6.68 19.48
N VAL A 33 27.24 7.39 19.17
CA VAL A 33 27.55 7.82 17.79
C VAL A 33 27.69 6.61 16.88
N TRP A 34 28.42 5.58 17.33
CA TRP A 34 28.56 4.32 16.60
C TRP A 34 27.20 3.66 16.32
N SER A 35 26.33 3.61 17.33
CA SER A 35 24.98 3.04 17.22
C SER A 35 24.12 3.81 16.21
N VAL A 36 24.16 5.14 16.23
CA VAL A 36 23.43 5.99 15.29
C VAL A 36 23.91 5.76 13.86
N THR A 37 25.23 5.68 13.62
CA THR A 37 25.78 5.40 12.29
C THR A 37 25.34 4.01 11.78
N TRP A 38 25.34 3.01 12.66
CA TRP A 38 24.91 1.65 12.29
C TRP A 38 23.41 1.59 11.95
N ILE A 39 22.56 2.20 12.77
CA ILE A 39 21.11 2.26 12.52
C ILE A 39 20.83 3.04 11.23
N GLY A 40 21.52 4.16 11.00
CA GLY A 40 21.39 4.94 9.77
C GLY A 40 21.75 4.13 8.53
N GLY A 41 22.83 3.34 8.58
CA GLY A 41 23.24 2.44 7.51
C GLY A 41 22.19 1.36 7.19
N LEU A 42 21.55 0.79 8.23
CA LEU A 42 20.46 -0.17 8.05
C LEU A 42 19.22 0.47 7.42
N GLN A 43 18.81 1.64 7.91
CA GLN A 43 17.65 2.36 7.36
C GLN A 43 17.86 2.74 5.89
N PHE A 44 19.05 3.23 5.56
CA PHE A 44 19.42 3.55 4.19
C PHE A 44 19.40 2.30 3.29
N SER A 45 19.96 1.18 3.75
CA SER A 45 19.94 -0.10 3.03
C SER A 45 18.50 -0.59 2.79
N ALA A 46 17.62 -0.45 3.79
CA ALA A 46 16.21 -0.81 3.68
C ALA A 46 15.47 0.08 2.67
N GLN A 47 15.72 1.38 2.67
CA GLN A 47 15.13 2.33 1.71
C GLN A 47 15.61 2.05 0.28
N GLN A 48 16.90 1.79 0.08
CA GLN A 48 17.43 1.42 -1.24
C GLN A 48 16.80 0.13 -1.76
N LEU A 49 16.76 -0.91 -0.94
CA LEU A 49 16.10 -2.17 -1.28
C LEU A 49 14.62 -1.94 -1.61
N ALA A 50 13.99 -0.98 -0.94
CA ALA A 50 12.60 -0.62 -1.20
C ALA A 50 12.36 0.06 -2.55
N HIS A 51 13.28 0.91 -2.99
CA HIS A 51 13.22 1.51 -4.33
C HIS A 51 13.57 0.48 -5.41
N ALA A 52 14.58 -0.36 -5.19
CA ALA A 52 14.98 -1.40 -6.12
C ALA A 52 13.86 -2.42 -6.37
N SER A 53 13.21 -2.93 -5.31
CA SER A 53 12.14 -3.92 -5.47
C SER A 53 10.92 -3.36 -6.20
N ARG A 54 10.57 -2.08 -5.98
CA ARG A 54 9.49 -1.41 -6.72
C ARG A 54 9.84 -1.22 -8.18
N LYS A 55 11.04 -0.73 -8.50
CA LYS A 55 11.50 -0.57 -9.88
C LYS A 55 11.51 -1.92 -10.62
N ALA A 56 12.02 -2.97 -9.98
CA ALA A 56 12.02 -4.33 -10.54
C ALA A 56 10.60 -4.88 -10.74
N ALA A 57 9.68 -4.65 -9.80
CA ALA A 57 8.30 -5.08 -9.94
C ALA A 57 7.56 -4.34 -11.07
N MET A 58 7.78 -3.02 -11.21
CA MET A 58 7.19 -2.22 -12.29
C MET A 58 7.79 -2.56 -13.66
N ALA A 59 9.12 -2.73 -13.75
CA ALA A 59 9.76 -3.22 -14.97
C ALA A 59 9.21 -4.59 -15.36
N GLY A 60 9.06 -5.49 -14.38
CA GLY A 60 8.42 -6.77 -14.60
C GLY A 60 6.98 -6.66 -15.10
N ALA A 61 6.21 -5.70 -14.60
CA ALA A 61 4.83 -5.43 -15.02
C ALA A 61 4.73 -4.92 -16.45
N LEU A 62 5.76 -4.24 -16.94
CA LEU A 62 5.89 -3.80 -18.33
C LEU A 62 6.40 -4.90 -19.27
N GLY A 63 6.70 -6.10 -18.75
CA GLY A 63 7.25 -7.20 -19.54
C GLY A 63 8.77 -7.16 -19.72
N GLU A 64 9.45 -6.20 -19.09
CA GLU A 64 10.91 -6.08 -19.17
C GLU A 64 11.59 -7.21 -18.34
N PRO A 65 12.75 -7.70 -18.80
CA PRO A 65 13.56 -8.63 -18.02
C PRO A 65 14.06 -7.92 -16.76
N VAL A 66 13.91 -8.57 -15.60
CA VAL A 66 14.50 -8.09 -14.33
C VAL A 66 15.99 -8.42 -14.36
N THR A 67 16.73 -7.71 -15.19
CA THR A 67 18.19 -7.70 -15.08
C THR A 67 18.53 -6.84 -13.88
N PRO A 68 19.38 -7.32 -12.93
CA PRO A 68 19.97 -6.47 -11.89
C PRO A 68 20.96 -5.50 -12.56
N ARG A 69 20.43 -4.55 -13.33
CA ARG A 69 21.20 -3.55 -14.07
C ARG A 69 21.55 -2.46 -13.07
N HIS A 70 22.71 -2.65 -12.44
CA HIS A 70 23.33 -1.78 -11.44
C HIS A 70 22.65 -1.82 -10.07
N SER A 71 22.99 -2.79 -9.22
CA SER A 71 22.73 -2.66 -7.79
C SER A 71 24.00 -2.94 -7.00
N PHE A 72 24.61 -1.83 -6.59
CA PHE A 72 25.48 -1.68 -5.43
C PHE A 72 25.26 -2.78 -4.41
N ALA A 73 26.33 -3.54 -4.13
CA ALA A 73 26.49 -4.51 -3.04
C ALA A 73 25.30 -5.46 -2.79
N ALA A 74 25.28 -6.57 -3.52
CA ALA A 74 24.65 -7.83 -3.08
C ALA A 74 23.14 -7.79 -2.75
N ALA A 75 22.31 -7.17 -3.58
CA ALA A 75 20.88 -7.41 -3.60
C ALA A 75 20.56 -8.61 -4.51
N ALA A 76 20.47 -9.82 -3.95
CA ALA A 76 19.93 -10.96 -4.70
C ALA A 76 18.44 -10.71 -4.94
N GLN A 77 18.04 -10.63 -6.21
CA GLN A 77 16.66 -10.41 -6.62
C GLN A 77 16.13 -11.66 -7.30
N THR A 78 15.08 -12.25 -6.75
CA THR A 78 14.35 -13.35 -7.38
C THR A 78 12.96 -12.88 -7.76
N ARG A 79 12.62 -13.03 -9.04
CA ARG A 79 11.29 -12.74 -9.57
C ARG A 79 10.47 -14.03 -9.58
N ARG A 80 9.25 -13.97 -9.05
CA ARG A 80 8.24 -15.02 -9.21
C ARG A 80 6.98 -14.41 -9.81
N VAL A 81 6.56 -14.92 -10.96
CA VAL A 81 5.26 -14.57 -11.55
C VAL A 81 4.27 -15.60 -11.05
N LEU A 82 3.20 -15.15 -10.40
CA LEU A 82 2.10 -15.99 -9.92
C LEU A 82 0.85 -15.59 -10.69
N GLY A 83 0.10 -16.57 -11.20
CA GLY A 83 -1.25 -16.31 -11.67
C GLY A 83 -2.08 -15.81 -10.50
N LEU A 84 -2.89 -14.76 -10.69
CA LEU A 84 -3.75 -14.28 -9.60
C LEU A 84 -4.71 -15.41 -9.14
N ALA A 85 -5.16 -16.23 -10.09
CA ALA A 85 -5.98 -17.43 -9.87
C ALA A 85 -5.36 -18.45 -8.90
N ASP A 86 -4.03 -18.54 -8.81
CA ASP A 86 -3.33 -19.48 -7.95
C ASP A 86 -3.26 -19.02 -6.48
N LEU A 87 -3.71 -17.79 -6.20
CA LEU A 87 -3.59 -17.16 -4.87
C LEU A 87 -4.94 -16.99 -4.16
N ALA A 88 -6.07 -17.02 -4.88
CA ALA A 88 -7.37 -16.89 -4.23
C ALA A 88 -7.80 -18.21 -3.58
N ALA A 89 -8.48 -18.08 -2.44
CA ALA A 89 -9.23 -19.20 -1.89
C ALA A 89 -10.25 -19.71 -2.93
N PRO A 90 -10.60 -21.01 -2.92
CA PRO A 90 -11.42 -21.62 -3.97
C PRO A 90 -12.77 -20.92 -4.19
N ASN A 91 -13.37 -20.40 -3.11
CA ASN A 91 -14.63 -19.64 -3.12
C ASN A 91 -14.52 -18.26 -3.79
N LEU A 92 -13.33 -17.67 -3.86
CA LEU A 92 -13.06 -16.35 -4.45
C LEU A 92 -12.55 -16.43 -5.90
N SER A 93 -12.12 -17.61 -6.36
CA SER A 93 -11.59 -17.84 -7.70
C SER A 93 -12.52 -17.34 -8.83
N ARG A 94 -13.83 -17.56 -8.69
CA ARG A 94 -14.84 -17.12 -9.66
C ARG A 94 -14.96 -15.60 -9.71
N LEU A 95 -15.05 -14.94 -8.56
CA LEU A 95 -15.11 -13.48 -8.48
C LEU A 95 -13.84 -12.84 -9.02
N GLN A 96 -12.70 -13.43 -8.69
CA GLN A 96 -11.40 -13.01 -9.16
C GLN A 96 -11.29 -13.15 -10.69
N HIS A 97 -11.75 -14.26 -11.26
CA HIS A 97 -11.77 -14.44 -12.71
C HIS A 97 -12.68 -13.42 -13.41
N GLU A 98 -13.85 -13.11 -12.82
CA GLU A 98 -14.78 -12.12 -13.38
C GLU A 98 -14.24 -10.67 -13.28
N TRP A 99 -13.59 -10.29 -12.18
CA TRP A 99 -13.04 -8.95 -11.98
C TRP A 99 -11.75 -8.68 -12.75
N PHE A 100 -10.88 -9.68 -12.80
CA PHE A 100 -9.53 -9.49 -13.30
C PHE A 100 -9.29 -10.14 -14.67
N GLY A 101 -10.20 -11.00 -15.13
CA GLY A 101 -10.10 -11.70 -16.42
C GLY A 101 -8.90 -12.65 -16.50
N ALA A 102 -8.68 -13.21 -17.69
CA ALA A 102 -7.56 -14.13 -17.95
C ALA A 102 -6.18 -13.42 -18.06
N GLY A 103 -6.16 -12.09 -18.16
CA GLY A 103 -4.95 -11.32 -18.45
C GLY A 103 -4.21 -10.77 -17.24
N LEU A 104 -4.84 -10.74 -16.06
CA LEU A 104 -4.24 -10.15 -14.87
C LEU A 104 -3.44 -11.20 -14.09
N HIS A 105 -2.16 -10.91 -13.87
CA HIS A 105 -1.21 -11.76 -13.18
C HIS A 105 -0.58 -10.98 -12.02
N LEU A 106 -0.28 -11.67 -10.92
CA LEU A 106 0.43 -11.07 -9.80
C LEU A 106 1.93 -11.31 -9.94
N LEU A 107 2.67 -10.23 -10.10
CA LEU A 107 4.13 -10.26 -10.06
C LEU A 107 4.59 -10.11 -8.61
N ALA A 108 5.29 -11.11 -8.11
CA ALA A 108 5.98 -11.06 -6.82
C ALA A 108 7.49 -10.90 -7.05
N VAL A 109 8.08 -9.86 -6.48
CA VAL A 109 9.53 -9.65 -6.48
C VAL A 109 10.03 -9.78 -5.06
N TYR A 110 11.02 -10.66 -4.89
CA TYR A 110 11.73 -10.91 -3.66
C TYR A 110 13.11 -10.29 -3.79
N ALA A 111 13.41 -9.34 -2.92
CA ALA A 111 14.73 -8.70 -2.88
C ALA A 111 15.33 -8.95 -1.50
N ARG A 112 16.57 -9.46 -1.47
CA ARG A 112 17.32 -9.69 -0.23
C ARG A 112 18.65 -8.95 -0.31
N SER A 113 18.96 -8.18 0.72
CA SER A 113 20.30 -7.60 0.91
C SER A 113 20.93 -8.08 2.20
N ALA A 114 22.24 -8.30 2.15
CA ALA A 114 23.08 -8.44 3.33
C ALA A 114 23.86 -7.12 3.47
N PRO A 115 23.70 -6.36 4.56
CA PRO A 115 24.55 -5.20 4.80
C PRO A 115 25.99 -5.70 4.91
N SER A 116 26.84 -5.38 3.93
CA SER A 116 28.25 -5.74 3.97
C SER A 116 28.97 -4.82 4.96
N GLY A 117 29.01 -5.21 6.23
CA GLY A 117 29.95 -4.64 7.19
C GLY A 117 31.33 -5.23 6.91
N ARG A 118 32.27 -4.42 6.43
CA ARG A 118 33.60 -4.90 6.00
C ARG A 118 34.40 -5.52 7.16
N ASP A 119 34.15 -5.09 8.40
CA ASP A 119 34.86 -5.54 9.61
C ASP A 119 33.96 -5.56 10.88
N GLY A 120 32.64 -5.76 10.70
CA GLY A 120 31.65 -5.71 11.79
C GLY A 120 31.00 -7.06 12.12
N PRO A 121 30.25 -7.18 13.23
CA PRO A 121 29.46 -8.36 13.53
C PRO A 121 28.47 -8.66 12.39
N PRO A 122 28.05 -9.93 12.20
CA PRO A 122 27.16 -10.32 11.11
C PRO A 122 25.89 -9.49 11.15
N ALA A 123 25.67 -8.69 10.11
CA ALA A 123 24.50 -7.83 10.00
C ALA A 123 23.26 -8.66 9.62
N PRO A 124 22.07 -8.33 10.15
CA PRO A 124 20.85 -9.04 9.80
C PRO A 124 20.53 -8.86 8.31
N PHE A 125 20.08 -9.93 7.66
CA PHE A 125 19.60 -9.86 6.29
C PHE A 125 18.28 -9.09 6.23
N ILE A 126 18.15 -8.19 5.26
CA ILE A 126 16.90 -7.49 4.99
C ILE A 126 16.24 -8.18 3.80
N THR A 127 15.03 -8.70 3.99
CA THR A 127 14.22 -9.29 2.91
C THR A 127 12.99 -8.42 2.66
N ARG A 128 12.68 -8.18 1.39
CA ARG A 128 11.50 -7.41 0.98
C ARG A 128 10.71 -8.16 -0.08
N HIS A 129 9.40 -8.15 0.10
CA HIS A 129 8.41 -8.68 -0.82
C HIS A 129 7.66 -7.51 -1.46
N THR A 130 7.53 -7.51 -2.77
CA THR A 130 6.72 -6.52 -3.49
C THR A 130 5.82 -7.24 -4.46
N HIS A 131 4.51 -7.00 -4.34
CA HIS A 131 3.49 -7.59 -5.20
C HIS A 131 2.90 -6.49 -6.08
N VAL A 132 2.82 -6.75 -7.38
CA VAL A 132 2.20 -5.84 -8.36
C VAL A 132 1.24 -6.65 -9.22
N ALA A 133 0.00 -6.20 -9.31
CA ALA A 133 -0.94 -6.69 -10.31
C ALA A 133 -0.54 -6.11 -11.68
N ALA A 134 -0.28 -6.99 -12.65
CA ALA A 134 0.12 -6.63 -14.00
C ALA A 134 -0.80 -7.29 -15.02
N GLY A 135 -0.92 -6.67 -16.20
CA GLY A 135 -1.83 -7.12 -17.27
C GLY A 135 -3.06 -6.21 -17.45
N THR A 136 -4.06 -6.72 -18.16
CA THR A 136 -5.19 -5.95 -18.70
C THR A 136 -6.27 -5.63 -17.64
N GLY A 137 -5.89 -4.96 -16.57
CA GLY A 137 -6.82 -4.46 -15.54
C GLY A 137 -7.65 -3.24 -15.98
N HIS A 138 -7.25 -2.59 -17.08
CA HIS A 138 -7.95 -1.46 -17.66
C HIS A 138 -8.85 -1.91 -18.82
N ALA A 139 -10.00 -1.25 -18.98
CA ALA A 139 -10.83 -1.36 -20.16
C ALA A 139 -10.31 -0.40 -21.25
N HIS A 140 -10.29 -0.84 -22.50
CA HIS A 140 -9.80 -0.04 -23.64
C HIS A 140 -10.76 1.09 -24.06
N GLY A 141 -11.85 1.28 -23.31
CA GLY A 141 -12.89 2.28 -23.53
C GLY A 141 -14.23 1.81 -22.95
N ASP A 142 -15.25 2.67 -23.04
CA ASP A 142 -16.56 2.43 -22.42
C ASP A 142 -17.24 1.15 -22.93
N ALA A 143 -17.06 0.81 -24.20
CA ALA A 143 -17.64 -0.40 -24.78
C ALA A 143 -16.99 -1.68 -24.21
N ASP A 144 -15.67 -1.67 -23.97
CA ASP A 144 -14.95 -2.76 -23.31
C ASP A 144 -15.35 -2.82 -21.83
N ALA A 145 -15.44 -1.67 -21.16
CA ALA A 145 -15.89 -1.58 -19.76
C ALA A 145 -17.31 -2.14 -19.59
N ARG A 146 -18.26 -1.70 -20.43
CA ARG A 146 -19.65 -2.18 -20.43
C ARG A 146 -19.72 -3.68 -20.69
N ARG A 147 -18.94 -4.19 -21.65
CA ARG A 147 -18.88 -5.63 -21.96
C ARG A 147 -18.36 -6.43 -20.77
N ARG A 148 -17.29 -5.97 -20.12
CA ARG A 148 -16.72 -6.63 -18.94
C ARG A 148 -17.70 -6.64 -17.77
N ILE A 149 -18.32 -5.51 -17.46
CA ILE A 149 -19.35 -5.40 -16.40
C ILE A 149 -20.54 -6.33 -16.73
N ALA A 150 -20.99 -6.37 -17.98
CA ALA A 150 -22.09 -7.23 -18.41
C ALA A 150 -21.77 -8.74 -18.29
N ASN A 151 -20.50 -9.10 -18.46
CA ASN A 151 -19.97 -10.47 -18.39
C ASN A 151 -19.52 -10.89 -16.98
N ALA A 152 -19.72 -10.04 -15.96
CA ALA A 152 -19.33 -10.29 -14.57
C ALA A 152 -20.57 -10.45 -13.67
N PRO A 153 -21.33 -11.56 -13.81
CA PRO A 153 -22.63 -11.72 -13.18
C PRO A 153 -22.57 -11.86 -11.66
N THR A 154 -21.55 -12.53 -11.12
CA THR A 154 -21.40 -12.72 -9.67
C THR A 154 -20.94 -11.44 -9.01
N ALA A 155 -19.99 -10.77 -9.65
CA ALA A 155 -19.39 -9.51 -9.24
C ALA A 155 -20.39 -8.34 -9.13
N TRP A 156 -21.19 -8.12 -10.18
CA TRP A 156 -21.99 -6.90 -10.30
C TRP A 156 -23.50 -7.19 -10.35
N ARG A 157 -23.93 -8.16 -11.15
CA ARG A 157 -25.37 -8.42 -11.34
C ARG A 157 -26.01 -9.01 -10.08
N HIS A 158 -25.39 -10.01 -9.46
CA HIS A 158 -25.93 -10.67 -8.27
C HIS A 158 -25.95 -9.72 -7.07
N VAL A 159 -24.82 -9.04 -6.79
CA VAL A 159 -24.74 -8.05 -5.71
C VAL A 159 -25.76 -6.94 -5.92
N GLY A 160 -25.86 -6.39 -7.14
CA GLY A 160 -26.83 -5.35 -7.46
C GLY A 160 -28.27 -5.81 -7.26
N GLN A 161 -28.62 -7.03 -7.69
CA GLN A 161 -29.95 -7.60 -7.47
C GLN A 161 -30.26 -7.80 -5.99
N THR A 162 -29.32 -8.32 -5.21
CA THR A 162 -29.48 -8.52 -3.76
C THR A 162 -29.64 -7.19 -3.02
N SER A 163 -28.82 -6.19 -3.34
CA SER A 163 -28.94 -4.85 -2.77
C SER A 163 -30.28 -4.18 -3.14
N LEU A 164 -30.72 -4.30 -4.40
CA LEU A 164 -32.02 -3.76 -4.83
C LEU A 164 -33.20 -4.47 -4.17
N ALA A 165 -33.12 -5.80 -4.01
CA ALA A 165 -34.13 -6.58 -3.31
C ALA A 165 -34.24 -6.13 -1.85
N GLU A 166 -33.11 -5.96 -1.16
CA GLU A 166 -33.11 -5.49 0.23
C GLU A 166 -33.59 -4.05 0.36
N ALA A 167 -33.17 -3.15 -0.54
CA ALA A 167 -33.67 -1.77 -0.56
C ALA A 167 -35.20 -1.72 -0.72
N ARG A 168 -35.77 -2.54 -1.62
CA ARG A 168 -37.23 -2.65 -1.81
C ARG A 168 -37.92 -3.24 -0.58
N ARG A 169 -37.28 -4.20 0.08
CA ARG A 169 -37.79 -4.80 1.33
C ARG A 169 -37.84 -3.79 2.47
N MET A 170 -36.83 -2.92 2.58
CA MET A 170 -36.74 -1.91 3.64
C MET A 170 -37.54 -0.64 3.33
N ALA A 171 -37.82 -0.34 2.06
CA ALA A 171 -38.53 0.85 1.60
C ALA A 171 -39.79 1.21 2.41
N PRO A 172 -40.75 0.31 2.68
CA PRO A 172 -41.97 0.67 3.41
C PRO A 172 -41.72 0.98 4.91
N TYR A 173 -40.63 0.46 5.50
CA TYR A 173 -40.27 0.76 6.88
C TYR A 173 -39.62 2.13 6.97
N VAL A 174 -38.64 2.40 6.11
CA VAL A 174 -37.96 3.69 6.04
C VAL A 174 -38.95 4.79 5.67
N GLN A 175 -39.82 4.56 4.69
CA GLN A 175 -40.81 5.57 4.28
C GLN A 175 -41.81 5.92 5.38
N ARG A 176 -42.19 4.96 6.25
CA ARG A 176 -43.05 5.25 7.40
C ARG A 176 -42.36 6.15 8.41
N MET A 177 -41.08 5.91 8.66
CA MET A 177 -40.27 6.73 9.55
C MET A 177 -40.05 8.13 8.95
N ASP A 178 -39.62 8.19 7.69
CA ASP A 178 -39.25 9.43 6.99
C ASP A 178 -40.42 10.35 6.65
N ARG A 179 -41.66 9.85 6.67
CA ARG A 179 -42.88 10.62 6.38
C ARG A 179 -43.05 11.83 7.30
N ALA A 180 -42.68 11.70 8.57
CA ALA A 180 -42.77 12.78 9.54
C ALA A 180 -41.83 13.95 9.21
N TRP A 181 -40.74 13.68 8.48
CA TRP A 181 -39.75 14.67 8.05
C TRP A 181 -39.96 15.16 6.61
N GLY A 182 -41.06 14.79 5.95
CA GLY A 182 -41.37 15.22 4.59
C GLY A 182 -40.37 14.77 3.52
N ARG A 183 -39.55 13.74 3.79
CA ARG A 183 -38.56 13.22 2.83
C ARG A 183 -39.23 12.38 1.73
N ALA A 184 -38.68 12.47 0.53
CA ALA A 184 -39.11 11.66 -0.60
C ALA A 184 -38.86 10.17 -0.35
N ALA A 185 -39.64 9.30 -1.01
CA ALA A 185 -39.46 7.86 -0.94
C ALA A 185 -38.06 7.45 -1.43
N ILE A 186 -37.54 6.32 -0.93
CA ILE A 186 -36.30 5.74 -1.43
C ILE A 186 -36.44 5.48 -2.94
N HIS A 187 -35.58 6.13 -3.71
CA HIS A 187 -35.42 5.86 -5.14
C HIS A 187 -34.29 4.85 -5.30
N THR A 188 -34.55 3.81 -6.10
CA THR A 188 -33.54 2.76 -6.40
C THR A 188 -32.81 3.01 -7.70
N ASP A 189 -33.33 3.92 -8.52
CA ASP A 189 -32.70 4.37 -9.74
C ASP A 189 -31.87 5.63 -9.45
N TRP A 190 -30.68 5.39 -8.92
CA TRP A 190 -29.73 6.46 -8.64
C TRP A 190 -29.06 6.98 -9.92
N LEU A 191 -29.05 6.20 -11.00
CA LEU A 191 -28.32 6.56 -12.23
C LEU A 191 -29.03 7.66 -13.00
N SER A 192 -30.37 7.66 -13.00
CA SER A 192 -31.17 8.73 -13.62
C SER A 192 -30.93 10.12 -13.02
N ALA A 193 -30.44 10.20 -11.77
CA ALA A 193 -30.08 11.48 -11.16
C ALA A 193 -28.77 12.09 -11.70
N TRP A 194 -28.03 11.33 -12.52
CA TRP A 194 -26.75 11.75 -13.10
C TRP A 194 -26.81 11.85 -14.63
N ASP A 195 -28.00 11.76 -15.22
CA ASP A 195 -28.17 11.76 -16.69
C ASP A 195 -27.68 13.07 -17.32
N ASP A 196 -27.78 14.18 -16.57
CA ASP A 196 -27.33 15.52 -16.95
C ASP A 196 -25.80 15.69 -16.93
N VAL A 197 -25.08 14.84 -16.19
CA VAL A 197 -23.60 14.89 -16.06
C VAL A 197 -22.88 13.94 -17.03
N VAL A 198 -23.62 13.11 -17.76
CA VAL A 198 -23.03 12.22 -18.77
C VAL A 198 -22.70 13.02 -20.04
N PRO A 199 -21.45 12.98 -20.55
CA PRO A 199 -21.08 13.71 -21.76
C PRO A 199 -22.04 13.41 -22.92
N PRO A 200 -22.54 14.45 -23.62
CA PRO A 200 -23.47 14.27 -24.74
C PRO A 200 -22.81 13.40 -25.81
N GLY A 201 -23.54 12.37 -26.26
CA GLY A 201 -23.07 11.39 -27.25
C GLY A 201 -22.74 10.00 -26.70
N ARG A 202 -22.65 9.81 -25.37
CA ARG A 202 -22.43 8.48 -24.76
C ARG A 202 -23.69 7.64 -24.56
N LEU A 203 -24.87 8.27 -24.54
CA LEU A 203 -26.18 7.62 -24.34
C LEU A 203 -26.95 7.33 -25.65
N GLY A 204 -26.48 7.82 -26.80
CA GLY A 204 -27.29 7.95 -28.02
C GLY A 204 -27.27 6.81 -29.04
N GLN A 205 -26.31 5.87 -29.01
CA GLN A 205 -26.21 4.86 -30.10
C GLN A 205 -27.27 3.74 -30.07
N GLN A 206 -28.14 3.69 -29.05
CA GLN A 206 -29.15 2.64 -28.95
C GLN A 206 -30.43 2.95 -29.75
N LYS A 207 -30.63 4.21 -30.20
CA LYS A 207 -31.86 4.63 -30.90
C LYS A 207 -31.81 4.51 -32.43
N GLU A 208 -30.62 4.29 -33.01
CA GLU A 208 -30.43 4.19 -34.47
C GLU A 208 -30.43 2.76 -35.02
N ARG A 209 -30.46 1.72 -34.16
CA ARG A 209 -30.45 0.30 -34.60
C ARG A 209 -31.83 -0.38 -34.60
N SER A 210 -32.89 0.37 -34.32
CA SER A 210 -34.27 -0.11 -34.26
C SER A 210 -35.21 0.66 -35.21
N ARG A 211 -34.68 1.15 -36.33
CA ARG A 211 -35.47 1.60 -37.48
C ARG A 211 -35.10 0.80 -38.71
#